data_AF-S9Q6X9-F1
#
_entry.id   AF-S9Q6X9-F1
#
_cell.length_a   1.000
_cell.length_b   1.000
_cell.length_c   1.000
_cell.angle_alpha   90.00
_cell.angle_beta   90.00
_cell.angle_gamma   90.00
#
_symmetry.space_group_name_H-M   'P 1'
#
loop_
_entity.id
_entity.type
_entity.pdbx_description
1 polymer ?
#
loop_
_entity_poly.entity_id
_entity_poly.type
_entity_poly.pdbx_seq_one_letter_code
_entity_poly.pdbx_strand_id
1 'polypeptide(L)'
;MVQILSMIPIDGLDAVDAACAEALSEGVPAASVVINILARHREPPPPLTIDTPDALRLTCEPVADCKRYDSLRRPNHGKITGAGRVTPKACPRHDEPTEALRQ
;
A
#
# COMPACT_ATOMS: atom_id res chain seq x y z
N MET A 1 -24.01 7.84 2.13
CA MET A 1 -23.62 7.99 0.71
C MET A 1 -23.69 6.60 0.07
N VAL A 2 -24.27 6.46 -1.13
CA VAL A 2 -24.51 5.16 -1.78
C VAL A 2 -23.31 4.75 -2.66
N GLN A 3 -22.47 3.86 -2.14
CA GLN A 3 -21.14 3.57 -2.72
C GLN A 3 -21.18 2.79 -4.05
N ILE A 4 -22.06 1.80 -4.18
CA ILE A 4 -22.13 0.96 -5.39
C ILE A 4 -22.75 1.77 -6.55
N LEU A 5 -23.85 2.48 -6.28
CA LEU A 5 -24.54 3.28 -7.31
C LEU A 5 -23.68 4.43 -7.84
N SER A 6 -22.75 4.96 -7.03
CA SER A 6 -21.82 5.98 -7.51
C SER A 6 -20.82 5.49 -8.57
N MET A 7 -20.71 4.18 -8.80
CA MET A 7 -19.82 3.62 -9.82
C MET A 7 -20.44 3.54 -11.21
N ILE A 8 -21.78 3.56 -11.30
CA ILE A 8 -22.52 3.44 -12.58
C ILE A 8 -22.09 4.48 -13.62
N PRO A 9 -21.86 5.77 -13.28
CA PRO A 9 -21.39 6.75 -14.27
C PRO A 9 -20.00 6.47 -14.84
N ILE A 10 -19.20 5.63 -14.19
CA ILE A 10 -17.81 5.34 -14.58
C ILE A 10 -17.74 3.99 -15.31
N ASP A 11 -18.38 2.96 -14.77
CA ASP A 11 -18.29 1.58 -15.29
C ASP A 11 -19.46 1.17 -16.19
N GLY A 12 -20.59 1.89 -16.08
CA GLY A 12 -21.85 1.47 -16.67
C GLY A 12 -22.62 0.51 -15.76
N LEU A 13 -23.91 0.33 -16.07
CA LEU A 13 -24.81 -0.50 -15.28
C LEU A 13 -24.45 -2.00 -15.40
N ASP A 14 -24.15 -2.46 -16.60
CA ASP A 14 -23.88 -3.88 -16.88
C ASP A 14 -22.64 -4.38 -16.13
N ALA A 15 -21.58 -3.56 -16.07
CA ALA A 15 -20.37 -3.91 -15.33
C ALA A 15 -20.62 -3.96 -13.81
N VAL A 16 -21.44 -3.05 -13.29
CA VAL A 16 -21.83 -3.04 -11.87
C VAL A 16 -22.70 -4.24 -11.53
N ASP A 17 -23.63 -4.61 -12.40
CA ASP A 17 -24.49 -5.79 -12.21
C ASP A 17 -23.67 -7.08 -12.23
N ALA A 18 -22.75 -7.22 -13.19
CA ALA A 18 -21.82 -8.35 -13.26
C ALA A 18 -20.95 -8.46 -11.99
N ALA A 19 -20.40 -7.33 -11.50
CA ALA A 19 -19.61 -7.30 -10.27
C ALA A 19 -20.44 -7.65 -9.02
N CYS A 20 -21.73 -7.28 -8.98
CA CYS A 20 -22.64 -7.70 -7.92
C CYS A 20 -22.90 -9.21 -7.97
N ALA A 21 -23.13 -9.77 -9.15
CA ALA A 21 -23.33 -11.20 -9.34
C ALA A 21 -22.09 -12.01 -8.92
N GLU A 22 -20.89 -11.53 -9.26
CA GLU A 22 -19.63 -12.15 -8.85
C GLU A 22 -19.46 -12.12 -7.32
N ALA A 23 -19.63 -10.95 -6.68
CA ALA A 23 -19.53 -10.84 -5.22
C ALA A 23 -20.54 -11.74 -4.47
N LEU A 24 -21.74 -11.93 -5.03
CA LEU A 24 -22.74 -12.85 -4.52
C LEU A 24 -22.29 -14.31 -4.66
N SER A 25 -21.69 -14.67 -5.79
CA SER A 25 -21.16 -16.02 -6.05
C SER A 25 -19.99 -16.38 -5.13
N GLU A 26 -19.16 -15.39 -4.76
CA GLU A 26 -18.06 -15.56 -3.80
C GLU A 26 -18.56 -15.61 -2.33
N GLY A 27 -19.84 -15.31 -2.10
CA GLY A 27 -20.45 -15.33 -0.77
C GLY A 27 -20.05 -14.14 0.12
N VAL A 28 -19.48 -13.06 -0.47
CA VAL A 28 -19.06 -11.86 0.26
C VAL A 28 -19.67 -10.59 -0.38
N PRO A 29 -21.00 -10.38 -0.28
CA PRO A 29 -21.67 -9.25 -0.90
C PRO A 29 -21.50 -7.96 -0.08
N ALA A 30 -20.29 -7.41 -0.10
CA ALA A 30 -19.96 -6.13 0.50
C ALA A 30 -19.64 -5.07 -0.56
N ALA A 31 -20.02 -3.81 -0.31
CA ALA A 31 -19.76 -2.72 -1.25
C ALA A 31 -18.26 -2.58 -1.59
N SER A 32 -17.37 -2.80 -0.63
CA SER A 32 -15.92 -2.82 -0.85
C SER A 32 -15.47 -3.93 -1.79
N VAL A 33 -16.13 -5.10 -1.77
CA VAL A 33 -15.82 -6.23 -2.66
C VAL A 33 -16.26 -5.91 -4.08
N VAL A 34 -17.50 -5.43 -4.27
CA VAL A 34 -18.02 -5.02 -5.58
C VAL A 34 -17.13 -3.94 -6.22
N ILE A 35 -16.73 -2.94 -5.44
CA ILE A 35 -15.84 -1.87 -5.91
C ILE A 35 -14.45 -2.41 -6.26
N ASN A 36 -13.95 -3.41 -5.54
CA ASN A 36 -12.66 -4.06 -5.84
C ASN A 36 -12.73 -4.86 -7.15
N ILE A 37 -13.82 -5.61 -7.38
CA ILE A 37 -14.05 -6.32 -8.64
C ILE A 37 -14.06 -5.33 -9.81
N LEU A 38 -14.82 -4.23 -9.69
CA LEU A 38 -14.81 -3.16 -10.70
C LEU A 38 -13.42 -2.55 -10.91
N ALA A 39 -12.65 -2.35 -9.84
CA ALA A 39 -11.29 -1.85 -9.95
C ALA A 39 -10.38 -2.81 -10.73
N ARG A 40 -10.52 -4.13 -10.53
CA ARG A 40 -9.78 -5.16 -11.28
C ARG A 40 -10.19 -5.21 -12.75
N HIS A 41 -11.47 -5.01 -13.08
CA HIS A 41 -11.93 -4.93 -14.47
C HIS A 41 -11.30 -3.78 -15.26
N ARG A 42 -10.92 -2.69 -14.58
CA ARG A 42 -10.23 -1.54 -15.18
C ARG A 42 -8.71 -1.71 -15.24
N GLU A 43 -8.18 -2.71 -14.56
CA GLU A 43 -6.75 -2.88 -14.44
C GLU A 43 -6.17 -3.11 -15.85
N PRO A 44 -5.14 -2.35 -16.26
CA PRO A 44 -4.54 -2.55 -17.56
C PRO A 44 -3.92 -3.94 -17.63
N PRO A 45 -3.72 -4.49 -18.84
CA PRO A 45 -3.00 -5.74 -19.01
C PRO A 45 -1.68 -5.72 -18.24
N PRO A 46 -1.29 -6.84 -17.60
CA PRO A 46 -0.04 -6.91 -16.88
C PRO A 46 1.12 -6.45 -17.76
N PRO A 47 2.07 -5.68 -17.23
CA PRO A 47 3.24 -5.28 -17.99
C PRO A 47 3.99 -6.53 -18.47
N LEU A 48 4.69 -6.38 -19.59
CA LEU A 48 5.53 -7.45 -20.13
C LEU A 48 6.52 -7.91 -19.06
N THR A 49 6.62 -9.22 -18.90
CA THR A 49 7.61 -9.82 -18.00
C THR A 49 9.00 -9.50 -18.51
N ILE A 50 9.81 -8.85 -17.68
CA ILE A 50 11.22 -8.62 -17.95
C ILE A 50 11.98 -9.83 -17.42
N ASP A 51 12.79 -10.45 -18.28
CA ASP A 51 13.66 -11.54 -17.84
C ASP A 51 14.60 -11.05 -16.75
N THR A 52 14.68 -11.81 -15.66
CA THR A 52 15.55 -11.44 -14.54
C THR A 52 17.01 -11.59 -14.99
N PRO A 53 17.81 -10.51 -15.01
CA PRO A 53 19.19 -10.59 -15.45
C PRO A 53 20.01 -11.48 -14.52
N ASP A 54 20.98 -12.23 -15.07
CA ASP A 54 21.83 -13.16 -14.30
C ASP A 54 22.56 -12.49 -13.13
N ALA A 55 22.83 -11.19 -13.22
CA ALA A 55 23.44 -10.40 -12.15
C ALA A 55 22.58 -10.33 -10.86
N LEU A 56 21.26 -10.57 -10.96
CA LEU A 56 20.33 -10.58 -9.82
C LEU A 56 20.07 -11.98 -9.27
N ARG A 57 20.87 -12.99 -9.66
CA ARG A 57 20.76 -14.33 -9.07
C ARG A 57 21.18 -14.30 -7.61
N LEU A 58 20.23 -14.63 -6.74
CA LEU A 58 20.46 -14.69 -5.30
C LEU A 58 21.48 -15.80 -4.98
N THR A 59 22.55 -15.46 -4.26
CA THR A 59 23.50 -16.45 -3.72
C THR A 59 22.90 -17.23 -2.56
N CYS A 60 21.92 -16.66 -1.86
CA CYS A 60 21.20 -17.28 -0.75
C CYS A 60 19.71 -17.01 -0.93
N GLU A 61 18.93 -18.07 -1.02
CA GLU A 61 17.48 -17.98 -1.19
C GLU A 61 16.81 -17.60 0.15
N PRO A 62 15.85 -16.66 0.15
CA PRO A 62 15.15 -16.30 1.37
C PRO A 62 14.31 -17.48 1.87
N VAL A 63 14.59 -17.92 3.09
CA VAL A 63 13.73 -18.87 3.78
C VAL A 63 12.52 -18.13 4.35
N ALA A 64 11.32 -18.55 3.97
CA ALA A 64 10.07 -18.09 4.56
C ALA A 64 9.90 -18.66 5.99
N ASP A 65 10.66 -18.12 6.95
CA ASP A 65 10.59 -18.51 8.35
C ASP A 65 9.51 -17.71 9.10
N CYS A 66 8.27 -18.18 9.00
CA CYS A 66 7.13 -17.61 9.72
C CYS A 66 7.32 -17.67 11.24
N LYS A 67 8.05 -18.67 11.77
CA LYS A 67 8.29 -18.80 13.22
C LYS A 67 9.15 -17.65 13.73
N ARG A 68 10.16 -17.25 12.95
CA ARG A 68 10.95 -16.05 13.24
C ARG A 68 10.06 -14.83 13.32
N TYR A 69 9.17 -14.63 12.36
CA TYR A 69 8.22 -13.52 12.36
C TYR A 69 7.28 -13.55 13.59
N ASP A 70 6.68 -14.70 13.89
CA ASP A 70 5.76 -14.86 15.04
C ASP A 70 6.44 -14.60 16.39
N SER A 71 7.73 -14.91 16.50
CA SER A 71 8.52 -14.62 17.71
C SER A 71 8.67 -13.12 17.95
N LEU A 72 8.84 -12.33 16.88
CA LEU A 72 8.96 -10.87 16.94
C LEU A 72 7.63 -10.19 17.30
N ARG A 73 6.50 -10.81 16.94
CA ARG A 73 5.17 -10.27 17.20
C ARG A 73 4.76 -10.37 18.69
N ARG A 74 5.56 -11.03 19.51
CA ARG A 74 5.31 -11.16 20.96
C ARG A 74 5.54 -9.81 21.67
N PRO A 75 4.77 -9.48 22.72
CA PRO A 75 4.74 -8.14 23.33
C PRO A 75 6.09 -7.60 23.83
N ASN A 76 7.03 -8.49 24.10
CA ASN A 76 8.33 -8.16 24.69
C ASN A 76 9.48 -8.13 23.66
N HIS A 77 9.21 -8.51 22.40
CA HIS A 77 10.22 -8.44 21.34
C HIS A 77 10.31 -7.02 20.78
N GLY A 78 11.53 -6.54 20.49
CA GLY A 78 11.74 -5.23 19.85
C GLY A 78 11.45 -4.00 20.73
N LYS A 79 11.20 -4.18 22.03
CA LYS A 79 11.10 -3.04 22.97
C LYS A 79 12.50 -2.46 23.14
N ILE A 80 12.69 -1.21 22.73
CA ILE A 80 13.89 -0.43 23.05
C ILE A 80 13.85 -0.15 24.56
N THR A 81 14.39 -1.06 25.37
CA THR A 81 14.49 -0.89 26.83
C THR A 81 15.63 0.09 27.12
N GLY A 82 15.40 1.37 26.85
CA GLY A 82 16.45 2.37 27.01
C GLY A 82 16.29 3.67 26.25
N ALA A 83 15.09 4.00 25.76
CA ALA A 83 14.83 5.37 25.31
C ALA A 83 14.73 6.30 26.53
N GLY A 84 15.88 6.63 27.13
CA GLY A 84 16.03 7.94 27.72
C GLY A 84 15.59 8.94 26.65
N ARG A 85 14.56 9.73 26.96
CA ARG A 85 14.06 10.79 26.08
C ARG A 85 15.27 11.63 25.66
N VAL A 86 15.79 11.42 24.46
CA VAL A 86 16.68 12.39 23.84
C VAL A 86 15.75 13.53 23.48
N THR A 87 15.71 14.53 24.35
CA THR A 87 15.04 15.79 24.07
C THR A 87 15.53 16.28 22.72
N PRO A 88 14.65 16.69 21.79
CA PRO A 88 15.09 17.16 20.49
C PRO A 88 16.04 18.33 20.69
N LYS A 89 17.31 18.16 20.30
CA LYS A 89 18.20 19.29 20.06
C LYS A 89 17.54 20.09 18.95
N ALA A 90 17.16 21.33 19.24
CA ALA A 90 16.63 22.23 18.22
C ALA A 90 17.65 22.32 17.08
N CYS A 91 17.23 21.95 15.85
CA CYS A 91 17.97 22.31 14.66
C CYS A 91 18.01 23.85 14.58
N PRO A 92 19.19 24.48 14.47
CA PRO A 92 19.27 25.90 14.20
C PRO A 92 18.58 26.17 12.87
N ARG A 93 17.53 27.01 12.87
CA ARG A 93 17.00 27.59 11.64
C ARG A 93 18.07 28.52 11.11
N HIS A 94 18.62 28.22 9.93
CA HIS A 94 19.31 29.21 9.13
C HIS A 94 18.23 30.13 8.56
N ASP A 95 17.91 31.20 9.29
CA ASP A 95 17.23 32.35 8.73
C ASP A 95 18.31 33.26 8.12
N GLU A 96 18.58 33.11 6.82
CA GLU A 96 19.40 34.07 6.07
C GLU A 96 18.54 35.32 5.78
N PRO A 97 18.99 36.54 6.13
CA PRO A 97 18.28 37.76 5.76
C PRO A 97 18.61 38.14 4.31
N THR A 98 17.58 38.15 3.45
CA THR A 98 17.65 38.75 2.11
C THR A 98 17.74 40.28 2.25
N GLU A 99 18.96 40.82 2.25
CA GLU A 99 19.18 42.25 2.14
C GLU A 99 20.48 42.54 1.39
N ALA A 100 20.40 42.71 0.06
CA ALA A 100 21.24 43.61 -0.74
C ALA A 100 21.01 43.41 -2.26
N LEU A 101 20.10 44.19 -2.84
CA LEU A 101 20.24 44.65 -4.23
C LEU A 101 19.44 45.95 -4.39
N ARG A 102 19.98 47.02 -3.78
CA ARG A 102 19.88 48.37 -4.33
C ARG A 102 21.23 48.69 -4.96
N GLN A 103 21.31 48.57 -6.28
CA GLN A 103 21.93 49.57 -7.18
C GLN A 103 21.12 49.55 -8.46
#